data_AF-A0A6J5YW76-F1
#
_entry.id   AF-A0A6J5YW76-F1
#
_cell.length_a   1.000
_cell.length_b   1.000
_cell.length_c   1.000
_cell.angle_alpha   90.00
_cell.angle_beta   90.00
_cell.angle_gamma   90.00
#
_symmetry.space_group_name_H-M   'P 1'
#
loop_
_entity.id
_entity.type
_entity.pdbx_description
1 polymer ?
#
loop_
_entity_poly.entity_id
_entity_poly.type
_entity_poly.pdbx_seq_one_letter_code
_entity_poly.pdbx_strand_id
1 'polypeptide(L)'
;MNRYAKNRILAKQYLTEVVQTKEFGKAISEANDSYPANIAAAASVNKASYSAKMGAYASICLPTPNVAEMNSVWTYWNGAFAEWGTGKSKFGEAMKTASKNLDTALGN
;
A
#
# COMPACT_ATOMS: atom_id res chain seq x y z
N MET A 1 12.75 3.96 7.84
CA MET A 1 13.78 4.63 8.69
C MET A 1 14.39 5.77 7.90
N ASN A 2 14.43 7.00 8.45
CA ASN A 2 15.00 8.15 7.74
C ASN A 2 16.54 8.02 7.59
N ARG A 3 17.06 8.28 6.39
CA ARG A 3 18.51 8.22 6.09
C ARG A 3 19.34 9.26 6.85
N TYR A 4 18.71 10.29 7.40
CA TYR A 4 19.37 11.38 8.12
C TYR A 4 18.97 11.42 9.60
N ALA A 5 18.30 10.37 10.11
CA ALA A 5 17.94 10.31 11.51
C ALA A 5 19.19 10.31 12.41
N LYS A 6 19.19 11.20 13.41
CA LYS A 6 20.28 11.28 14.41
C LYS A 6 20.34 10.03 15.29
N ASN A 7 19.19 9.41 15.57
CA ASN A 7 19.05 8.26 16.49
C ASN A 7 18.80 6.94 15.74
N ARG A 8 19.59 6.67 14.69
CA ARG A 8 19.39 5.49 13.82
C ARG A 8 19.45 4.14 14.54
N ILE A 9 20.35 3.99 15.51
CA ILE A 9 20.51 2.76 16.28
C ILE A 9 19.24 2.47 17.07
N LEU A 10 18.80 3.45 17.88
CA LEU A 10 17.57 3.34 18.66
C LEU A 10 16.34 3.12 17.77
N ALA A 11 16.23 3.83 16.64
CA ALA A 11 15.13 3.64 15.70
C ALA A 11 15.10 2.22 15.12
N LYS A 12 16.28 1.66 14.78
CA LYS A 12 16.38 0.28 14.30
C LYS A 12 15.97 -0.70 15.39
N GLN A 13 16.50 -0.55 16.60
CA GLN A 13 16.16 -1.40 17.75
C GLN A 13 14.67 -1.37 18.04
N TYR A 14 14.05 -0.19 18.08
CA TYR A 14 12.61 -0.08 18.27
C TYR A 14 11.80 -0.82 17.19
N LEU A 15 12.20 -0.68 15.91
CA LEU A 15 11.53 -1.38 14.82
C LEU A 15 11.66 -2.90 14.95
N THR A 16 12.81 -3.42 15.36
CA THR A 16 13.07 -4.86 15.44
C THR A 16 12.57 -5.50 16.72
N GLU A 17 12.74 -4.83 17.85
CA GLU A 17 12.50 -5.40 19.19
C GLU A 17 11.10 -5.08 19.73
N VAL A 18 10.45 -4.04 19.21
CA VAL A 18 9.09 -3.65 19.63
C VAL A 18 8.10 -3.83 18.49
N VAL A 19 8.29 -3.14 17.36
CA VAL A 19 7.29 -3.08 16.28
C VAL A 19 7.07 -4.43 15.59
N GLN A 20 8.12 -5.25 15.46
CA GLN A 20 8.02 -6.57 14.84
C GLN A 20 7.43 -7.66 15.76
N THR A 21 7.14 -7.36 17.02
CA THR A 21 6.59 -8.33 17.97
C THR A 21 5.14 -8.70 17.65
N LYS A 22 4.70 -9.86 18.16
CA LYS A 22 3.32 -10.32 18.04
C LYS A 22 2.37 -9.37 18.77
N GLU A 23 2.76 -8.94 19.95
CA GLU A 23 1.98 -8.10 20.86
C GLU A 23 1.72 -6.75 20.22
N PHE A 24 2.76 -6.13 19.64
CA PHE A 24 2.61 -4.88 18.90
C PHE A 24 1.72 -5.06 17.67
N GLY A 25 1.96 -6.10 16.86
CA GLY A 25 1.14 -6.38 15.68
C GLY A 25 -0.33 -6.59 16.01
N LYS A 26 -0.63 -7.28 17.11
CA LYS A 26 -1.99 -7.48 17.62
C LYS A 26 -2.63 -6.15 18.05
N ALA A 27 -1.93 -5.35 18.85
CA ALA A 27 -2.43 -4.07 19.32
C ALA A 27 -2.75 -3.10 18.16
N ILE A 28 -1.89 -3.05 17.13
CA ILE A 28 -2.16 -2.23 15.93
C ILE A 28 -3.33 -2.76 15.12
N SER A 29 -3.43 -4.10 14.97
CA SER A 29 -4.56 -4.73 14.28
C SER A 29 -5.89 -4.40 14.94
N GLU A 30 -5.95 -4.47 16.28
CA GLU A 30 -7.12 -4.12 17.07
C GLU A 30 -7.48 -2.63 16.98
N ALA A 31 -6.48 -1.75 17.02
CA ALA A 31 -6.70 -0.30 16.96
C ALA A 31 -7.19 0.18 15.57
N ASN A 32 -6.70 -0.43 14.49
CA ASN A 32 -6.94 0.03 13.12
C ASN A 32 -7.90 -0.86 12.32
N ASP A 33 -8.36 -1.97 12.89
CA ASP A 33 -9.07 -3.06 12.19
C ASP A 33 -8.38 -3.50 10.88
N SER A 34 -7.04 -3.49 10.92
CA SER A 34 -6.17 -3.90 9.82
C SER A 34 -5.64 -5.30 10.02
N TYR A 35 -5.35 -6.03 8.94
CA TYR A 35 -4.70 -7.34 9.05
C TYR A 35 -3.20 -7.19 9.38
N PRO A 36 -2.67 -7.87 10.42
CA PRO A 36 -1.29 -7.68 10.83
C PRO A 36 -0.30 -8.39 9.90
N ALA A 37 0.87 -7.78 9.70
CA ALA A 37 1.96 -8.39 8.91
C ALA A 37 2.73 -9.48 9.68
N ASN A 38 2.78 -9.41 11.02
CA ASN A 38 3.38 -10.45 11.84
C ASN A 38 2.51 -11.72 11.79
N ILE A 39 3.07 -12.83 11.33
CA ILE A 39 2.34 -14.10 11.10
C ILE A 39 1.75 -14.66 12.41
N ALA A 40 2.47 -14.53 13.54
CA ALA A 40 1.98 -14.99 14.83
C ALA A 40 0.80 -14.14 15.36
N ALA A 41 0.78 -12.84 15.04
CA ALA A 41 -0.37 -11.97 15.33
C ALA A 41 -1.54 -12.29 14.40
N ALA A 42 -1.27 -12.51 13.10
CA ALA A 42 -2.26 -12.87 12.09
C ALA A 42 -3.02 -14.15 12.45
N ALA A 43 -2.32 -15.16 12.96
CA ALA A 43 -2.93 -16.41 13.43
C ALA A 43 -3.93 -16.22 14.59
N SER A 44 -3.85 -15.10 15.32
CA SER A 44 -4.74 -14.77 16.44
C SER A 44 -5.89 -13.83 16.10
N VAL A 45 -6.00 -13.37 14.85
CA VAL A 45 -7.09 -12.49 14.41
C VAL A 45 -8.41 -13.23 14.47
N ASN A 46 -9.45 -12.57 14.98
CA ASN A 46 -10.82 -13.10 14.96
C ASN A 46 -11.27 -13.28 13.50
N LYS A 47 -11.53 -14.53 13.09
CA LYS A 47 -11.91 -14.85 11.70
C LYS A 47 -13.19 -14.16 11.21
N ALA A 48 -14.05 -13.69 12.11
CA ALA A 48 -15.26 -12.95 11.76
C ALA A 48 -15.02 -11.43 11.54
N SER A 49 -13.84 -10.91 11.94
CA SER A 49 -13.54 -9.48 11.82
C SER A 49 -13.38 -9.02 10.37
N TYR A 50 -13.49 -7.72 10.16
CA TYR A 50 -13.18 -7.12 8.87
C TYR A 50 -11.70 -7.30 8.51
N SER A 51 -10.78 -7.09 9.45
CA SER A 51 -9.35 -7.42 9.29
C SER A 51 -9.10 -8.83 8.76
N ALA A 52 -9.78 -9.88 9.26
CA ALA A 52 -9.63 -11.24 8.74
C ALA A 52 -10.09 -11.38 7.28
N LYS A 53 -11.20 -10.74 6.91
CA LYS A 53 -11.70 -10.73 5.53
C LYS A 53 -10.71 -10.03 4.60
N MET A 54 -10.12 -8.92 5.04
CA MET A 54 -9.08 -8.21 4.29
C MET A 54 -7.82 -9.04 4.12
N GLY A 55 -7.40 -9.80 5.15
CA GLY A 55 -6.28 -10.74 5.05
C GLY A 55 -6.52 -11.85 4.01
N ALA A 56 -7.73 -12.42 4.00
CA ALA A 56 -8.11 -13.42 3.01
C ALA A 56 -8.12 -12.83 1.58
N TYR A 57 -8.69 -11.63 1.40
CA TYR A 57 -8.66 -10.94 0.11
C TYR A 57 -7.23 -10.62 -0.34
N ALA A 58 -6.38 -10.13 0.56
CA ALA A 58 -4.98 -9.80 0.25
C ALA A 58 -4.16 -11.01 -0.21
N SER A 59 -4.52 -12.24 0.21
CA SER A 59 -3.81 -13.46 -0.19
C SER A 59 -3.88 -13.79 -1.69
N ILE A 60 -4.86 -13.22 -2.40
CA ILE A 60 -5.00 -13.35 -3.86
C ILE A 60 -4.58 -12.07 -4.60
N CYS A 61 -4.20 -11.02 -3.87
CA CYS A 61 -3.75 -9.76 -4.44
C CYS A 61 -2.26 -9.82 -4.80
N LEU A 62 -1.87 -9.02 -5.79
CA LEU A 62 -0.47 -8.77 -6.11
C LEU A 62 0.02 -7.52 -5.34
N PRO A 63 1.19 -7.56 -4.71
CA PRO A 63 1.80 -6.35 -4.15
C PRO A 63 2.01 -5.29 -5.23
N THR A 64 1.69 -4.04 -4.91
CA THR A 64 1.99 -2.91 -5.79
C THR A 64 3.49 -2.86 -6.10
N PRO A 65 3.91 -2.60 -7.36
CA PRO A 65 5.32 -2.39 -7.68
C PRO A 65 5.96 -1.31 -6.80
N ASN A 66 7.17 -1.54 -6.31
CA ASN A 66 7.91 -0.62 -5.44
C ASN A 66 9.02 0.15 -6.18
N VAL A 67 8.98 0.14 -7.51
CA VAL A 67 9.92 0.85 -8.39
C VAL A 67 9.63 2.35 -8.40
N ALA A 68 10.63 3.17 -8.74
CA ALA A 68 10.51 4.63 -8.69
C ALA A 68 9.43 5.17 -9.65
N GLU A 69 9.24 4.47 -10.76
CA GLU A 69 8.30 4.73 -11.84
C GLU A 69 6.83 4.64 -11.39
N MET A 70 6.55 3.92 -10.29
CA MET A 70 5.18 3.72 -9.79
C MET A 70 4.49 5.05 -9.40
N ASN A 71 5.26 6.08 -9.03
CA ASN A 71 4.71 7.42 -8.77
C ASN A 71 4.08 8.04 -10.02
N SER A 72 4.69 7.83 -11.20
CA SER A 72 4.14 8.31 -12.48
C SER A 72 2.85 7.58 -12.82
N VAL A 73 2.79 6.27 -12.57
CA VAL A 73 1.58 5.46 -12.77
C VAL A 73 0.41 6.06 -11.98
N TRP A 74 0.59 6.31 -10.68
CA TRP A 74 -0.46 6.91 -9.85
C TRP A 74 -0.91 8.29 -10.35
N THR A 75 0.04 9.13 -10.77
CA THR A 75 -0.26 10.48 -11.28
C THR A 75 -1.18 10.41 -12.50
N TYR A 76 -0.84 9.61 -13.50
CA TYR A 76 -1.61 9.54 -14.74
C TYR A 76 -2.92 8.76 -14.58
N TRP A 77 -2.96 7.72 -13.76
CA TRP A 77 -4.21 7.03 -13.43
C TRP A 77 -5.18 7.94 -12.68
N ASN A 78 -4.72 8.72 -11.69
CA ASN A 78 -5.58 9.67 -10.97
C ASN A 78 -6.16 10.72 -11.91
N GLY A 79 -5.36 11.22 -12.86
CA GLY A 79 -5.84 12.10 -13.92
C GLY A 79 -6.95 11.46 -14.75
N ALA A 80 -6.72 10.24 -15.26
CA ALA A 80 -7.72 9.52 -16.04
C ALA A 80 -9.03 9.26 -15.26
N PHE A 81 -8.93 8.85 -14.00
CA PHE A 81 -10.11 8.66 -13.15
C PHE A 81 -10.87 9.97 -12.90
N ALA A 82 -10.16 11.10 -12.75
CA ALA A 82 -10.81 12.41 -12.61
C ALA A 82 -11.53 12.83 -13.91
N GLU A 83 -10.90 12.65 -15.07
CA GLU A 83 -11.55 12.95 -16.37
C GLU A 83 -12.77 12.08 -16.63
N TRP A 84 -12.69 10.80 -16.27
CA TRP A 84 -13.83 9.89 -16.36
C TRP A 84 -14.94 10.27 -15.37
N GLY A 85 -14.59 10.50 -14.10
CA GLY A 85 -15.55 10.82 -13.05
C GLY A 85 -16.29 12.14 -13.26
N THR A 86 -15.66 13.10 -13.96
CA THR A 86 -16.29 14.38 -14.35
C THR A 86 -17.05 14.31 -15.67
N GLY A 87 -17.01 13.18 -16.38
CA GLY A 87 -17.63 13.02 -17.70
C GLY A 87 -16.86 13.71 -18.84
N LYS A 88 -15.67 14.26 -18.58
CA LYS A 88 -14.83 14.91 -19.59
C LYS A 88 -14.36 13.94 -20.68
N SER A 89 -14.12 12.68 -20.30
CA SER A 89 -13.65 11.62 -21.19
C SER A 89 -14.36 10.30 -20.88
N LYS A 90 -14.58 9.45 -21.90
CA LYS A 90 -14.93 8.04 -21.67
C LYS A 90 -13.75 7.32 -21.04
N PHE A 91 -14.01 6.34 -20.18
CA PHE A 91 -12.97 5.62 -19.43
C PHE A 91 -11.83 5.09 -20.33
N GLY A 92 -12.16 4.42 -21.44
CA GLY A 92 -11.16 3.87 -22.36
C GLY A 92 -10.21 4.93 -22.95
N GLU A 93 -10.75 6.09 -23.33
CA GLU A 93 -9.94 7.19 -23.88
C GLU A 93 -9.08 7.88 -22.81
N ALA A 94 -9.63 8.05 -21.60
CA ALA A 94 -8.88 8.58 -20.47
C ALA A 94 -7.69 7.68 -20.11
N MET A 95 -7.90 6.35 -20.05
CA MET A 95 -6.83 5.39 -19.76
C MET A 95 -5.81 5.28 -20.90
N LYS A 96 -6.23 5.36 -22.16
CA LYS A 96 -5.31 5.39 -23.31
C LYS A 96 -4.41 6.63 -23.26
N THR A 97 -4.98 7.78 -22.91
CA THR A 97 -4.22 9.03 -22.72
C THR A 97 -3.25 8.90 -21.55
N ALA A 98 -3.68 8.34 -20.42
CA ALA A 98 -2.81 8.08 -19.28
C ALA A 98 -1.65 7.15 -19.62
N SER A 99 -1.90 6.07 -20.38
CA SER A 99 -0.84 5.16 -20.84
C SER A 99 0.19 5.89 -21.70
N LYS A 100 -0.26 6.67 -22.69
CA LYS A 100 0.63 7.43 -23.57
C LYS A 100 1.49 8.43 -22.78
N ASN A 101 0.87 9.13 -21.82
CA ASN A 101 1.57 10.11 -21.00
C ASN A 101 2.57 9.43 -20.06
N LEU A 102 2.23 8.24 -19.54
CA LEU A 102 3.14 7.42 -18.76
C LEU A 102 4.35 6.99 -19.59
N ASP A 103 4.14 6.43 -20.78
CA ASP A 103 5.25 6.02 -21.66
C ASP A 103 6.18 7.20 -21.97
N THR A 104 5.60 8.36 -22.29
CA THR A 104 6.36 9.60 -22.52
C THR A 104 7.17 10.01 -21.29
N ALA A 105 6.58 9.92 -20.09
CA ALA A 105 7.26 10.29 -18.84
C ALA A 105 8.37 9.31 -18.45
N LEU A 106 8.25 8.06 -18.86
CA LEU A 106 9.25 7.02 -18.64
C LEU A 106 10.32 6.98 -19.74
N GLY A 107 10.13 7.71 -20.84
CA GLY A 107 11.05 7.73 -21.98
C GLY A 107 10.97 6.47 -22.84
N ASN A 108 9.80 5.82 -22.88
CA ASN A 108 9.53 4.62 -23.69
C ASN A 108 8.87 4.95 -25.03
#